data_AF-A0A1Y0IMU4-F1
#
_entry.id   AF-A0A1Y0IMU4-F1
#
_cell.length_a   1.000
_cell.length_b   1.000
_cell.length_c   1.000
_cell.angle_alpha   90.00
_cell.angle_beta   90.00
_cell.angle_gamma   90.00
#
_symmetry.space_group_name_H-M   'P 1'
#
loop_
_entity.id
_entity.type
_entity.pdbx_description
1 polymer ?
#
loop_
_entity_poly.entity_id
_entity_poly.type
_entity_poly.pdbx_seq_one_letter_code
_entity_poly.pdbx_strand_id
1 'polypeptide(L)'
;MTHDQLLTVMQHTPLPERMGNFERTRSPQQPEETESGLLFVEYSHLSEDVKFQAVMQGEQAQFQVVLHGTATPVRQLTVEEAGHVLRSDLLMMLEDLEDEL
;
A
#
# COMPACT_ATOMS: atom_id res chain seq x y z
N MET A 1 -13.02 15.03 -3.29
CA MET A 1 -12.22 15.18 -2.03
C MET A 1 -10.94 15.94 -2.40
N THR A 2 -10.39 16.85 -1.59
CA THR A 2 -9.15 17.58 -2.00
C THR A 2 -7.89 16.74 -1.73
N HIS A 3 -6.82 17.01 -2.48
CA HIS A 3 -5.49 16.41 -2.27
C HIS A 3 -5.02 16.46 -0.80
N ASP A 4 -5.32 17.56 -0.10
CA ASP A 4 -4.96 17.74 1.31
C ASP A 4 -5.80 16.89 2.28
N GLN A 5 -7.09 16.71 1.99
CA GLN A 5 -7.96 15.81 2.76
C GLN A 5 -7.49 14.36 2.63
N LEU A 6 -6.99 13.99 1.45
CA LEU A 6 -6.43 12.68 1.14
C LEU A 6 -5.12 12.43 1.89
N LEU A 7 -4.17 13.38 1.82
CA LEU A 7 -2.95 13.34 2.64
C LEU A 7 -3.27 13.19 4.13
N THR A 8 -4.28 13.92 4.60
CA THR A 8 -4.72 13.88 6.00
C THR A 8 -5.22 12.48 6.39
N VAL A 9 -6.14 11.89 5.62
CA VAL A 9 -6.67 10.55 5.89
C VAL A 9 -5.54 9.51 5.94
N MET A 10 -4.60 9.60 5.00
CA MET A 10 -3.49 8.65 4.88
C MET A 10 -2.45 8.80 6.01
N GLN A 11 -2.04 10.02 6.33
CA GLN A 11 -1.12 10.29 7.44
C GLN A 11 -1.68 9.84 8.80
N HIS A 12 -3.01 9.89 8.95
CA HIS A 12 -3.71 9.47 10.16
C HIS A 12 -4.20 8.02 10.13
N THR A 13 -3.91 7.24 9.10
CA THR A 13 -4.22 5.80 9.08
C THR A 13 -3.07 5.05 9.76
N PRO A 14 -3.25 4.56 11.01
CA PRO A 14 -2.21 3.82 11.70
C PRO A 14 -2.14 2.42 11.09
N LEU A 15 -1.06 2.15 10.37
CA LEU A 15 -0.70 0.80 9.94
C LEU A 15 0.44 0.27 10.82
N PRO A 16 0.51 -1.04 11.06
CA PRO A 16 1.62 -1.62 11.81
C PRO A 16 2.93 -1.47 11.03
N GLU A 17 4.03 -1.22 11.76
CA GLU A 17 5.40 -1.16 11.19
C GLU A 17 5.88 -2.54 10.71
N ARG A 18 5.33 -3.59 11.31
CA ARG A 18 5.64 -4.99 11.00
C ARG A 18 4.36 -5.80 11.06
N MET A 19 4.17 -6.67 10.08
CA MET A 19 3.08 -7.64 10.04
C MET A 19 3.67 -9.00 9.69
N GLY A 20 3.76 -9.91 10.68
CA GLY A 20 4.42 -11.19 10.51
C GLY A 20 5.88 -11.06 10.06
N ASN A 21 6.18 -11.63 8.89
CA ASN A 21 7.47 -11.54 8.18
C ASN A 21 7.58 -10.35 7.20
N PHE A 22 6.57 -9.49 7.11
CA PHE A 22 6.62 -8.25 6.35
C PHE A 22 7.06 -7.07 7.21
N GLU A 23 8.00 -6.29 6.70
CA GLU A 23 8.49 -5.05 7.29
C GLU A 23 8.09 -3.87 6.40
N ARG A 24 7.59 -2.80 7.02
CA ARG A 24 7.24 -1.57 6.32
C ARG A 24 8.52 -0.81 5.96
N THR A 25 8.80 -0.69 4.67
CA THR A 25 9.92 0.12 4.15
C THR A 25 9.49 1.56 3.90
N ARG A 26 8.19 1.81 3.73
CA ARG A 26 7.65 3.16 3.51
C ARG A 26 6.33 3.40 4.22
N SER A 27 6.25 4.56 4.86
CA SER A 27 5.14 4.97 5.70
C SER A 27 4.32 6.09 5.03
N PRO A 28 3.00 6.13 5.28
CA PRO A 28 2.13 7.18 4.75
C PRO A 28 2.37 8.55 5.40
N GLN A 29 3.17 8.60 6.47
CA GLN A 29 3.66 9.85 7.06
C GLN A 29 4.79 10.48 6.22
N GLN A 30 5.42 9.72 5.33
CA GLN A 30 6.48 10.17 4.43
C GLN A 30 6.19 9.71 2.98
N PRO A 31 5.12 10.24 2.36
CA PRO A 31 4.80 9.88 0.98
C PRO A 31 5.89 10.37 0.03
N GLU A 32 6.11 9.63 -1.06
CA GLU A 32 7.04 10.01 -2.12
C GLU A 32 6.31 10.31 -3.42
N GLU A 33 6.71 11.39 -4.06
CA GLU A 33 6.26 11.71 -5.41
C GLU A 33 7.07 10.91 -6.42
N THR A 34 6.38 10.07 -7.18
CA THR A 34 6.93 9.26 -8.27
C THR A 34 6.40 9.76 -9.61
N GLU A 35 6.98 9.31 -10.72
CA GLU A 35 6.47 9.62 -12.07
C GLU A 35 5.01 9.17 -12.27
N SER A 36 4.56 8.17 -11.52
CA SER A 36 3.22 7.59 -11.59
C SER A 36 2.22 8.24 -10.61
N GLY A 37 2.68 9.13 -9.71
CA GLY A 37 1.86 9.74 -8.65
C GLY A 37 2.49 9.60 -7.26
N LEU A 38 1.68 9.78 -6.21
CA LEU A 38 2.17 9.71 -4.83
C LEU A 38 2.15 8.27 -4.28
N LEU A 39 3.30 7.78 -3.83
CA LEU A 39 3.47 6.51 -3.12
C LEU A 39 3.33 6.72 -1.61
N PHE A 40 2.39 6.00 -0.99
CA PHE A 40 2.10 6.16 0.44
C PHE A 40 2.61 5.01 1.30
N VAL A 41 2.67 3.79 0.79
CA VAL A 41 2.96 2.60 1.60
C VAL A 41 3.78 1.61 0.79
N GLU A 42 4.82 1.06 1.39
CA GLU A 42 5.63 -0.03 0.85
C GLU A 42 6.01 -1.01 1.97
N TYR A 43 5.85 -2.31 1.68
CA TYR A 43 6.23 -3.41 2.55
C TYR A 43 7.20 -4.33 1.81
N SER A 44 8.13 -4.94 2.53
CA SER A 44 9.07 -5.97 2.07
C SER A 44 8.99 -7.22 2.94
N HIS A 45 9.12 -8.41 2.36
CA HIS A 45 9.12 -9.68 3.10
C HIS A 45 10.55 -10.23 3.34
N LEU A 46 10.75 -10.98 4.43
CA LEU A 46 12.08 -11.46 4.86
C LEU A 46 12.66 -12.61 4.01
N SER A 47 11.81 -13.46 3.43
CA SER A 47 12.29 -14.60 2.62
C SER A 47 12.38 -14.27 1.13
N GLU A 48 11.60 -13.29 0.63
CA GLU A 48 11.44 -12.99 -0.79
C GLU A 48 11.03 -11.52 -1.01
N ASP A 49 11.41 -10.93 -2.15
CA ASP A 49 11.06 -9.54 -2.48
C ASP A 49 9.57 -9.43 -2.86
N VAL A 50 8.73 -9.30 -1.84
CA VAL A 50 7.32 -8.94 -2.02
C VAL A 50 7.17 -7.45 -1.78
N LYS A 51 6.69 -6.69 -2.78
CA LYS A 51 6.48 -5.24 -2.69
C LYS A 51 5.01 -4.90 -2.87
N PHE A 52 4.45 -4.16 -1.93
CA PHE A 52 3.10 -3.62 -2.04
C PHE A 52 3.20 -2.14 -2.35
N GLN A 53 2.56 -1.68 -3.42
CA GLN A 53 2.64 -0.30 -3.86
C GLN A 53 1.24 0.25 -4.05
N ALA A 54 0.95 1.35 -3.36
CA ALA A 54 -0.25 2.15 -3.57
C ALA A 54 0.16 3.51 -4.11
N VAL A 55 -0.13 3.76 -5.39
CA VAL A 55 0.19 5.00 -6.11
C VAL A 55 -1.09 5.78 -6.36
N MET A 56 -1.13 7.05 -5.97
CA MET A 56 -2.33 7.88 -6.07
C MET A 56 -2.25 8.87 -7.23
N GLN A 57 -3.34 9.00 -7.98
CA GLN A 57 -3.50 9.96 -9.07
C GLN A 57 -4.87 10.67 -8.96
N GLY A 58 -4.90 11.84 -8.32
CA GLY A 58 -6.13 12.62 -8.14
C GLY A 58 -7.13 11.92 -7.21
N GLU A 59 -8.32 11.60 -7.71
CA GLU A 59 -9.38 10.88 -6.96
C GLU A 59 -9.29 9.36 -7.12
N GLN A 60 -8.25 8.85 -7.77
CA GLN A 60 -8.02 7.43 -7.98
C GLN A 60 -6.70 6.97 -7.35
N ALA A 61 -6.68 5.69 -7.01
CA ALA A 61 -5.57 4.96 -6.45
C ALA A 61 -5.29 3.73 -7.31
N GLN A 62 -4.04 3.50 -7.61
CA GLN A 62 -3.54 2.29 -8.23
C GLN A 62 -2.88 1.45 -7.14
N PHE A 63 -3.46 0.31 -6.83
CA PHE A 63 -2.88 -0.64 -5.91
C PHE A 63 -2.29 -1.81 -6.68
N GLN A 64 -1.04 -2.17 -6.37
CA GLN A 64 -0.33 -3.28 -6.98
C GLN A 64 0.45 -4.05 -5.91
N VAL A 65 0.53 -5.37 -6.09
CA VAL A 65 1.43 -6.23 -5.34
C VAL A 65 2.42 -6.83 -6.32
N VAL A 66 3.70 -6.84 -5.98
CA VAL A 66 4.75 -7.48 -6.76
C VAL A 66 5.27 -8.65 -5.94
N LEU A 67 5.06 -9.87 -6.42
CA LEU A 67 5.48 -11.13 -5.80
C LEU A 67 6.51 -11.79 -6.70
N HIS A 68 7.73 -12.02 -6.22
CA HIS A 68 8.84 -12.61 -7.01
C HIS A 68 9.07 -11.92 -8.37
N GLY A 69 8.95 -10.59 -8.41
CA GLY A 69 9.02 -9.82 -9.66
C GLY A 69 7.81 -9.94 -10.59
N THR A 70 6.80 -10.74 -10.22
CA THR A 70 5.51 -10.82 -10.91
C THR A 70 4.54 -9.84 -10.28
N ALA A 71 4.14 -8.83 -11.04
CA ALA A 71 3.18 -7.85 -10.58
C ALA A 71 1.74 -8.37 -10.74
N THR A 72 0.94 -8.29 -9.70
CA THR A 72 -0.51 -8.53 -9.76
C THR A 72 -1.17 -7.42 -10.58
N PRO A 73 -2.36 -7.69 -11.16
CA PRO A 73 -3.10 -6.68 -11.89
C PRO A 73 -3.33 -5.44 -11.03
N VAL A 74 -3.00 -4.27 -11.60
CA VAL A 74 -3.24 -2.99 -10.93
C VAL A 74 -4.73 -2.84 -10.68
N ARG A 75 -5.10 -2.70 -9.41
CA ARG A 75 -6.47 -2.38 -9.01
C ARG A 75 -6.63 -0.88 -9.02
N GLN A 76 -7.57 -0.38 -9.81
CA GLN A 76 -8.01 1.01 -9.71
C GLN A 76 -9.09 1.09 -8.63
N LEU A 77 -8.81 1.88 -7.60
CA LEU A 77 -9.69 2.14 -6.47
C LEU A 77 -9.93 3.64 -6.37
N THR A 78 -11.02 4.05 -5.74
CA THR A 78 -11.12 5.41 -5.23
C THR A 78 -10.14 5.59 -4.07
N VAL A 79 -9.90 6.85 -3.70
CA VAL A 79 -9.06 7.19 -2.56
C VAL A 79 -9.57 6.59 -1.25
N GLU A 80 -10.88 6.66 -1.05
CA GLU A 80 -11.53 6.16 0.15
C GLU A 80 -11.43 4.63 0.23
N GLU A 81 -11.66 3.95 -0.90
CA GLU A 81 -11.43 2.51 -1.03
C GLU A 81 -9.96 2.15 -0.83
N ALA A 82 -9.02 2.95 -1.31
CA ALA A 82 -7.59 2.71 -1.06
C ALA A 82 -7.24 2.83 0.42
N GLY A 83 -7.81 3.81 1.14
CA GLY A 83 -7.67 3.92 2.60
C GLY A 83 -8.24 2.70 3.32
N HIS A 84 -9.40 2.21 2.89
CA HIS A 84 -10.01 0.99 3.43
C HIS A 84 -9.20 -0.26 3.12
N VAL A 85 -8.76 -0.42 1.88
CA VAL A 85 -7.92 -1.53 1.43
C VAL A 85 -6.61 -1.52 2.22
N LEU A 86 -5.94 -0.37 2.36
CA LEU A 86 -4.71 -0.31 3.15
C LEU A 86 -4.91 -0.68 4.62
N ARG A 87 -6.07 -0.38 5.20
CA ARG A 87 -6.34 -0.64 6.62
C ARG A 87 -6.77 -2.07 6.92
N SER A 88 -7.60 -2.68 6.08
CA SER A 88 -8.22 -3.99 6.38
C SER A 88 -7.78 -5.03 5.37
N ASP A 89 -7.95 -4.73 4.08
CA ASP A 89 -7.74 -5.72 3.02
C ASP A 89 -6.25 -6.00 2.79
N LEU A 90 -5.37 -5.02 3.02
CA LEU A 90 -3.93 -5.16 2.96
C LEU A 90 -3.47 -6.04 4.11
N LEU A 91 -3.99 -5.85 5.33
CA LEU A 91 -3.63 -6.69 6.47
C LEU A 91 -4.07 -8.14 6.24
N MET A 92 -5.32 -8.34 5.78
CA MET A 92 -5.79 -9.67 5.40
C MET A 92 -4.99 -10.25 4.24
N MET A 93 -4.67 -9.46 3.21
CA MET A 93 -3.83 -9.91 2.10
C MET A 93 -2.40 -10.24 2.55
N LEU A 94 -1.86 -9.55 3.54
CA LEU A 94 -0.54 -9.85 4.12
C LEU A 94 -0.58 -11.15 4.91
N GLU A 95 -1.64 -11.39 5.68
CA GLU A 95 -1.87 -12.65 6.40
C GLU A 95 -2.06 -13.81 5.42
N ASP A 96 -2.91 -13.66 4.40
CA ASP A 96 -3.14 -14.66 3.36
C ASP A 96 -1.84 -14.98 2.59
N LEU A 97 -1.04 -13.95 2.25
CA LEU A 97 0.25 -14.15 1.59
C LEU A 97 1.30 -14.79 2.51
N GLU A 98 1.26 -14.54 3.82
CA GLU A 98 2.14 -15.23 4.78
C GLU A 98 1.78 -16.71 4.93
N ASP A 99 0.49 -17.06 4.83
CA ASP A 99 0.03 -18.45 4.85
C ASP A 99 0.36 -19.23 3.56
N GLU A 100 0.52 -18.52 2.42
CA GLU A 100 0.81 -19.11 1.10
C GLU A 100 2.31 -19.26 0.77
N LEU A 101 3.21 -18.53 1.45
CA LEU A 101 4.67 -18.51 1.23
C LEU A 101 5.44 -19.48 2.15
#